data_AF-A0A417XWW5-F1
#
_entry.id   AF-A0A417XWW5-F1
#
_cell.length_a   1.000
_cell.length_b   1.000
_cell.length_c   1.000
_cell.angle_alpha   90.00
_cell.angle_beta   90.00
_cell.angle_gamma   90.00
#
_symmetry.space_group_name_H-M   'P 1'
#
loop_
_entity.id
_entity.type
_entity.pdbx_description
1 polymer ?
#
loop_
_entity_poly.entity_id
_entity_poly.type
_entity_poly.pdbx_seq_one_letter_code
_entity_poly.pdbx_strand_id
1 'polypeptide(L)'
;MNTTTADWQGLAVAGLSQLTTDAMPAMELLYLDGLAIHLLGPEAPEPPYTMEHAVTIASLLLRAVADAPVVGAELESGNVYETTTSAREAVVDGAHRLASSGGLGAQRLVKRFLPAAVGELEQHKEGPEAQVRSLFYYGLLAIASGPENQTNAETSDGVLASFRSWDKRIGEGFVPPWRIVAQDDSAS
;
A
#
# COMPACT_ATOMS: atom_id res chain seq x y z
N MET A 1 24.86 -21.51 11.79
CA MET A 1 24.12 -20.28 12.09
C MET A 1 22.99 -20.18 11.07
N ASN A 2 21.78 -20.60 11.42
CA ASN A 2 20.59 -20.37 10.60
C ASN A 2 19.92 -19.11 11.14
N THR A 3 20.09 -18.00 10.43
CA THR A 3 19.22 -16.83 10.60
C THR A 3 17.80 -17.29 10.30
N THR A 4 16.97 -17.36 11.33
CA THR A 4 15.51 -17.51 11.22
C THR A 4 15.01 -16.47 10.24
N THR A 5 14.63 -16.90 9.04
CA THR A 5 13.72 -16.14 8.18
C THR A 5 12.51 -15.86 9.06
N ALA A 6 12.31 -14.61 9.46
CA ALA A 6 11.12 -14.20 10.18
C ALA A 6 9.90 -14.71 9.39
N ASP A 7 8.90 -15.25 10.09
CA ASP A 7 7.70 -15.80 9.46
C ASP A 7 6.86 -14.70 8.81
N TRP A 8 7.29 -14.27 7.62
CA TRP A 8 6.67 -13.18 6.86
C TRP A 8 5.24 -13.53 6.46
N GLN A 9 4.93 -14.81 6.29
CA GLN A 9 3.57 -15.27 5.98
C GLN A 9 2.68 -15.08 7.19
N GLY A 10 3.13 -15.47 8.39
CA GLY A 10 2.43 -15.22 9.64
C GLY A 10 2.17 -13.73 9.88
N LEU A 11 3.18 -12.88 9.67
CA LEU A 11 3.04 -11.43 9.79
C LEU A 11 2.05 -10.84 8.77
N ALA A 12 2.14 -11.26 7.51
CA ALA A 12 1.20 -10.83 6.47
C ALA A 12 -0.23 -11.25 6.79
N VAL A 13 -0.45 -12.50 7.22
CA VAL A 13 -1.78 -13.00 7.61
C VAL A 13 -2.32 -12.22 8.80
N ALA A 14 -1.49 -11.95 9.81
CA ALA A 14 -1.89 -11.16 10.97
C ALA A 14 -2.34 -9.74 10.56
N GLY A 15 -1.53 -9.03 9.77
CA GLY A 15 -1.87 -7.70 9.26
C GLY A 15 -3.15 -7.70 8.43
N LEU A 16 -3.28 -8.64 7.47
CA LEU A 16 -4.47 -8.78 6.64
C LEU A 16 -5.73 -9.09 7.46
N SER A 17 -5.60 -9.84 8.57
CA SER A 17 -6.72 -10.18 9.45
C SER A 17 -7.18 -9.06 10.38
N GLN A 18 -6.32 -8.05 10.60
CA GLN A 18 -6.57 -6.94 11.51
C GLN A 18 -6.93 -5.64 10.78
N LEU A 19 -6.85 -5.63 9.44
CA LEU A 19 -7.17 -4.46 8.64
C LEU A 19 -8.65 -4.13 8.76
N THR A 20 -8.97 -2.87 9.05
CA THR A 20 -10.35 -2.37 9.16
C THR A 20 -10.56 -1.19 8.23
N THR A 21 -11.82 -0.85 7.93
CA THR A 21 -12.15 0.31 7.10
C THR A 21 -11.64 1.61 7.73
N ASP A 22 -11.64 1.70 9.06
CA ASP A 22 -11.11 2.86 9.81
C ASP A 22 -9.58 2.97 9.69
N ALA A 23 -8.87 1.84 9.55
CA ALA A 23 -7.42 1.82 9.36
C ALA A 23 -7.00 2.05 7.88
N MET A 24 -7.94 2.03 6.93
CA MET A 24 -7.62 2.16 5.50
C MET A 24 -6.93 3.48 5.13
N PRO A 25 -7.33 4.67 5.64
CA PRO A 25 -6.58 5.91 5.39
C PRO A 25 -5.10 5.81 5.79
N ALA A 26 -4.80 5.15 6.91
CA ALA A 26 -3.42 4.92 7.35
C ALA A 26 -2.69 3.94 6.43
N MET A 27 -3.33 2.83 6.06
CA MET A 27 -2.78 1.85 5.13
C MET A 27 -2.41 2.49 3.78
N GLU A 28 -3.35 3.24 3.19
CA GLU A 28 -3.15 3.97 1.94
C GLU A 28 -1.96 4.92 2.04
N LEU A 29 -1.93 5.76 3.08
CA LEU A 29 -0.90 6.77 3.22
C LEU A 29 0.48 6.16 3.52
N LEU A 30 0.56 5.11 4.34
CA LEU A 30 1.80 4.39 4.60
C LEU A 30 2.36 3.75 3.33
N TYR A 31 1.49 3.13 2.53
CA TYR A 31 1.91 2.52 1.28
C TYR A 31 2.36 3.57 0.27
N LEU A 32 1.59 4.65 0.11
CA LEU A 32 1.93 5.78 -0.75
C LEU A 32 3.26 6.43 -0.34
N ASP A 33 3.47 6.68 0.95
CA ASP A 33 4.71 7.24 1.50
C ASP A 33 5.89 6.31 1.23
N GLY A 34 5.72 5.00 1.45
CA GLY A 34 6.75 4.00 1.13
C GLY A 34 7.12 3.97 -0.35
N LEU A 35 6.12 4.00 -1.24
CA LEU A 35 6.33 4.08 -2.69
C LEU A 35 7.06 5.37 -3.09
N ALA A 36 6.63 6.51 -2.55
CA ALA A 36 7.23 7.81 -2.83
C ALA A 36 8.70 7.86 -2.39
N ILE A 37 9.03 7.36 -1.19
CA ILE A 37 10.44 7.25 -0.74
C ILE A 37 11.24 6.40 -1.73
N HIS A 38 10.70 5.24 -2.09
CA HIS A 38 11.45 4.27 -2.87
C HIS A 38 11.63 4.70 -4.33
N LEU A 39 10.67 5.39 -4.93
CA LEU A 39 10.65 5.70 -6.37
C LEU A 39 10.96 7.16 -6.71
N LEU A 40 10.79 8.08 -5.76
CA LEU A 40 11.08 9.51 -5.93
C LEU A 40 12.27 9.98 -5.08
N GLY A 41 12.80 9.11 -4.22
CA GLY A 41 13.90 9.41 -3.32
C GLY A 41 15.27 9.46 -4.00
N PRO A 42 16.32 9.85 -3.26
CA PRO A 42 17.69 9.93 -3.77
C PRO A 42 18.28 8.57 -4.19
N GLU A 43 17.74 7.47 -3.65
CA GLU A 43 18.14 6.10 -3.95
C GLU A 43 17.10 5.39 -4.84
N ALA A 44 16.37 6.17 -5.66
CA ALA A 44 15.37 5.59 -6.56
C ALA A 44 16.01 4.56 -7.51
N PRO A 45 15.37 3.39 -7.72
CA PRO A 45 15.89 2.38 -8.60
C PRO A 45 15.85 2.83 -10.05
N GLU A 46 16.85 2.42 -10.84
CA GLU A 46 16.91 2.67 -12.27
C GLU A 46 16.54 1.42 -13.08
N PRO A 47 15.98 1.57 -14.30
CA PRO A 47 15.74 0.44 -15.19
C PRO A 47 17.07 -0.19 -15.65
N PRO A 48 17.09 -1.50 -15.99
CA PRO A 48 15.94 -2.39 -16.08
C PRO A 48 15.45 -2.86 -14.70
N TYR A 49 14.14 -2.82 -14.50
CA TYR A 49 13.50 -3.29 -13.28
C TYR A 49 13.46 -4.82 -13.25
N THR A 50 13.52 -5.34 -12.03
CA THR A 50 13.73 -6.76 -11.76
C THR A 50 12.77 -7.24 -10.68
N MET A 51 12.75 -8.55 -10.47
CA MET A 51 11.98 -9.15 -9.38
C MET A 51 12.39 -8.62 -7.99
N GLU A 52 13.64 -8.19 -7.80
CA GLU A 52 14.11 -7.63 -6.53
C GLU A 52 13.42 -6.30 -6.22
N HIS A 53 13.28 -5.44 -7.23
CA HIS A 53 12.51 -4.20 -7.14
C HIS A 53 11.05 -4.50 -6.77
N ALA A 54 10.41 -5.46 -7.44
CA ALA A 54 9.04 -5.86 -7.12
C ALA A 54 8.89 -6.46 -5.71
N VAL A 55 9.89 -7.20 -5.21
CA VAL A 55 9.91 -7.71 -3.83
C VAL A 55 9.95 -6.57 -2.82
N THR A 56 10.69 -5.50 -3.13
CA THR A 56 10.71 -4.28 -2.29
C THR A 56 9.32 -3.63 -2.26
N ILE A 57 8.67 -3.44 -3.41
CA ILE A 57 7.29 -2.91 -3.48
C ILE A 57 6.32 -3.79 -2.69
N ALA A 58 6.39 -5.12 -2.87
CA ALA A 58 5.52 -6.05 -2.15
C ALA A 58 5.73 -5.98 -0.64
N SER A 59 6.98 -5.78 -0.20
CA SER A 59 7.32 -5.61 1.21
C SER A 59 6.74 -4.31 1.77
N LEU A 60 6.77 -3.21 1.01
CA LEU A 60 6.12 -1.95 1.38
C LEU A 60 4.60 -2.12 1.53
N LEU A 61 3.95 -2.82 0.60
CA LEU A 61 2.51 -3.12 0.67
C LEU A 61 2.16 -3.92 1.92
N LEU A 62 2.87 -5.03 2.16
CA LEU A 62 2.61 -5.89 3.31
C LEU A 62 2.90 -5.19 4.64
N ARG A 63 3.93 -4.34 4.68
CA ARG A 63 4.23 -3.52 5.84
C ARG A 63 3.15 -2.48 6.11
N ALA A 64 2.67 -1.79 5.08
CA ALA A 64 1.56 -0.84 5.23
C ALA A 64 0.30 -1.52 5.78
N VAL A 65 -0.02 -2.74 5.32
CA VAL A 65 -1.12 -3.54 5.87
C VAL A 65 -0.91 -3.89 7.35
N ALA A 66 0.31 -4.27 7.73
CA ALA A 66 0.62 -4.66 9.11
C ALA A 66 0.67 -3.46 10.07
N ASP A 67 1.16 -2.31 9.62
CA ASP A 67 1.38 -1.13 10.46
C ASP A 67 0.10 -0.28 10.59
N ALA A 68 -0.80 -0.30 9.59
CA ALA A 68 -1.99 0.55 9.55
C ALA A 68 -2.92 0.45 10.78
N PRO A 69 -3.23 -0.73 11.35
CA PRO A 69 -4.07 -0.82 12.54
C PRO A 69 -3.44 -0.19 13.80
N VAL A 70 -2.12 0.04 13.80
CA VAL A 70 -1.35 0.51 14.96
C VAL A 70 -1.04 2.00 14.85
N VAL A 71 -1.07 2.56 13.65
CA VAL A 71 -0.91 4.00 13.44
C VAL A 71 -2.17 4.71 13.95
N GLY A 72 -2.17 5.03 15.24
CA GLY A 72 -3.24 5.76 15.95
C GLY A 72 -3.36 7.23 15.56
N ALA A 73 -3.08 7.57 14.31
CA ALA A 73 -3.29 8.90 13.78
C ALA A 73 -4.74 9.03 13.31
N GLU A 74 -5.47 10.03 13.80
CA GLU A 74 -6.74 10.45 13.23
C GLU A 74 -6.49 11.05 11.84
N LEU A 75 -6.42 10.18 10.84
CA LEU A 75 -6.33 10.55 9.45
C LEU A 75 -7.75 10.73 8.93
N GLU A 76 -8.29 11.93 9.06
CA GLU A 76 -9.46 12.30 8.27
C GLU A 76 -9.03 12.23 6.80
N SER A 77 -9.44 11.20 6.07
CA SER A 77 -9.30 11.26 4.61
C SER A 77 -10.15 12.45 4.15
N GLY A 78 -9.52 13.51 3.64
CA GLY A 78 -10.25 14.66 3.12
C GLY A 78 -11.34 14.20 2.15
N ASN A 79 -12.53 14.80 2.25
CA ASN A 79 -13.78 14.43 1.57
C ASN A 79 -13.93 12.92 1.28
N VAL A 80 -14.54 12.21 2.24
CA VAL A 80 -14.99 10.83 2.07
C VAL A 80 -16.12 10.81 1.01
N TYR A 81 -15.76 10.60 -0.24
CA TYR A 81 -16.75 10.26 -1.26
C TYR A 81 -17.23 8.81 -1.03
N GLU A 82 -18.51 8.55 -1.28
CA GLU A 82 -19.13 7.22 -1.17
C GLU A 82 -18.32 6.15 -1.91
N THR A 83 -17.80 6.48 -3.10
CA THR A 83 -16.98 5.59 -3.93
C THR A 83 -15.66 5.15 -3.29
N THR A 84 -15.02 6.01 -2.50
CA THR A 84 -13.80 5.65 -1.75
C THR A 84 -14.14 4.72 -0.58
N THR A 85 -15.33 4.86 0.02
CA THR A 85 -15.79 4.00 1.12
C THR A 85 -16.02 2.57 0.64
N SER A 86 -16.81 2.38 -0.43
CA SER A 86 -17.04 1.05 -1.02
C SER A 86 -15.74 0.34 -1.42
N ALA A 87 -14.78 1.08 -1.97
CA ALA A 87 -13.48 0.50 -2.33
C ALA A 87 -12.66 0.07 -1.11
N ARG A 88 -12.66 0.87 -0.03
CA ARG A 88 -12.00 0.52 1.23
C ARG A 88 -12.60 -0.72 1.87
N GLU A 89 -13.93 -0.84 1.89
CA GLU A 89 -14.63 -2.03 2.34
C GLU A 89 -14.25 -3.25 1.50
N ALA A 90 -14.20 -3.13 0.17
CA ALA A 90 -13.77 -4.21 -0.70
C ALA A 90 -12.30 -4.63 -0.46
N VAL A 91 -11.40 -3.68 -0.18
CA VAL A 91 -10.01 -3.98 0.21
C VAL A 91 -9.97 -4.76 1.53
N VAL A 92 -10.70 -4.32 2.55
CA VAL A 92 -10.78 -4.98 3.86
C VAL A 92 -11.36 -6.40 3.72
N ASP A 93 -12.45 -6.56 3.00
CA ASP A 93 -13.05 -7.87 2.74
C ASP A 93 -12.08 -8.79 1.99
N GLY A 94 -11.39 -8.26 0.97
CA GLY A 94 -10.36 -8.98 0.23
C GLY A 94 -9.19 -9.41 1.13
N ALA A 95 -8.75 -8.54 2.02
CA ALA A 95 -7.71 -8.82 3.02
C ALA A 95 -8.13 -9.95 3.97
N HIS A 96 -9.35 -9.89 4.51
CA HIS A 96 -9.89 -10.94 5.37
C HIS A 96 -10.03 -12.29 4.67
N ARG A 97 -10.45 -12.31 3.39
CA ARG A 97 -10.50 -13.54 2.59
C ARG A 97 -9.11 -14.11 2.30
N LEU A 98 -8.11 -13.26 2.09
CA LEU A 98 -6.71 -13.70 1.97
C LEU A 98 -6.21 -14.28 3.30
N ALA A 99 -6.48 -13.61 4.42
CA ALA A 99 -6.08 -14.05 5.75
C ALA A 99 -6.73 -15.39 6.15
N SER A 100 -7.99 -15.62 5.79
CA SER A 100 -8.69 -16.89 6.08
C SER A 100 -8.08 -18.10 5.36
N SER A 101 -7.32 -17.86 4.28
CA SER A 101 -6.51 -18.87 3.60
C SER A 101 -5.13 -19.10 4.22
N GLY A 102 -4.82 -18.43 5.34
CA GLY A 102 -3.52 -18.50 6.01
C GLY A 102 -2.34 -18.11 5.10
N GLY A 103 -1.19 -18.72 5.32
CA GLY A 103 0.03 -18.44 4.54
C GLY A 103 -0.14 -18.64 3.03
N LEU A 104 -1.06 -19.52 2.60
CA LEU A 104 -1.38 -19.69 1.18
C LEU A 104 -2.03 -18.45 0.57
N GLY A 105 -2.86 -17.72 1.33
CA GLY A 105 -3.44 -16.45 0.89
C GLY A 105 -2.38 -15.38 0.68
N ALA A 106 -1.47 -15.23 1.65
CA ALA A 106 -0.32 -14.33 1.53
C ALA A 106 0.57 -14.67 0.32
N GLN A 107 0.86 -15.96 0.09
CA GLN A 107 1.60 -16.41 -1.09
C GLN A 107 0.86 -16.09 -2.40
N ARG A 108 -0.46 -16.28 -2.47
CA ARG A 108 -1.26 -15.95 -3.66
C ARG A 108 -1.20 -14.46 -3.97
N LEU A 109 -1.34 -13.61 -2.94
CA LEU A 109 -1.21 -12.16 -3.09
C LEU A 109 0.15 -11.79 -3.69
N VAL A 110 1.25 -12.24 -3.06
CA VAL A 110 2.61 -11.91 -3.51
C VAL A 110 2.88 -12.47 -4.91
N LYS A 111 2.54 -13.73 -5.18
CA LYS A 111 2.77 -14.38 -6.48
C LYS A 111 2.07 -13.64 -7.63
N ARG A 112 0.89 -13.08 -7.39
CA ARG A 112 0.17 -12.25 -8.36
C ARG A 112 0.78 -10.86 -8.47
N PHE A 113 1.11 -10.24 -7.34
CA PHE A 113 1.51 -8.85 -7.29
C PHE A 113 2.91 -8.62 -7.87
N LEU A 114 3.88 -9.51 -7.62
CA LEU A 114 5.26 -9.33 -8.08
C LEU A 114 5.40 -9.13 -9.61
N PRO A 115 4.87 -10.00 -10.49
CA PRO A 115 4.99 -9.79 -11.93
C PRO A 115 4.25 -8.54 -12.40
N ALA A 116 3.12 -8.19 -11.77
CA ALA A 116 2.40 -6.96 -12.08
C ALA A 116 3.26 -5.73 -11.72
N ALA A 117 3.90 -5.73 -10.54
CA ALA A 117 4.75 -4.64 -10.11
C ALA A 117 5.95 -4.42 -11.05
N VAL A 118 6.61 -5.49 -11.52
CA VAL A 118 7.66 -5.36 -12.55
C VAL A 118 7.09 -4.76 -13.84
N GLY A 119 5.94 -5.24 -14.29
CA GLY A 119 5.26 -4.73 -15.48
C GLY A 119 4.95 -3.24 -15.39
N GLU A 120 4.42 -2.78 -14.25
CA GLU A 120 4.09 -1.37 -14.02
C GLU A 120 5.34 -0.49 -13.91
N LEU A 121 6.40 -0.98 -13.28
CA LEU A 121 7.68 -0.28 -13.22
C LEU A 121 8.25 -0.07 -14.64
N GLU A 122 8.27 -1.11 -15.47
CA GLU A 122 8.75 -1.04 -16.85
C GLU A 122 7.86 -0.18 -17.75
N GLN A 123 6.55 -0.33 -17.65
CA GLN A 123 5.57 0.42 -18.44
C GLN A 123 5.67 1.93 -18.18
N HIS A 124 5.96 2.32 -16.93
CA HIS A 124 6.00 3.71 -16.50
C HIS A 124 7.42 4.21 -16.20
N LYS A 125 8.46 3.57 -16.73
CA LYS A 125 9.88 3.88 -16.44
C LYS A 125 10.31 5.32 -16.71
N GLU A 126 9.60 6.03 -17.58
CA GLU A 126 9.87 7.44 -17.93
C GLU A 126 9.20 8.44 -16.96
N GLY A 127 8.40 7.96 -16.01
CA GLY A 127 7.60 8.80 -15.12
C GLY A 127 7.44 8.17 -13.73
N PRO A 128 8.34 8.46 -12.78
CA PRO A 128 8.28 7.94 -11.42
C PRO A 128 6.95 8.19 -10.70
N GLU A 129 6.33 9.34 -10.89
CA GLU A 129 4.99 9.64 -10.37
C GLU A 129 3.91 8.69 -10.93
N ALA A 130 4.02 8.34 -12.21
CA ALA A 130 3.12 7.38 -12.84
C ALA A 130 3.37 5.95 -12.32
N GLN A 131 4.61 5.59 -11.98
CA GLN A 131 4.92 4.33 -11.30
C GLN A 131 4.29 4.29 -9.90
N VAL A 132 4.47 5.34 -9.10
CA VAL A 132 3.85 5.45 -7.75
C VAL A 132 2.34 5.27 -7.85
N ARG A 133 1.68 6.02 -8.75
CA ARG A 133 0.23 5.91 -8.97
C ARG A 133 -0.18 4.49 -9.35
N SER A 134 0.51 3.88 -10.32
CA SER A 134 0.13 2.56 -10.83
C SER A 134 0.33 1.46 -9.77
N LEU A 135 1.43 1.50 -9.03
CA LEU A 135 1.74 0.53 -7.98
C LEU A 135 0.83 0.68 -6.75
N PHE A 136 0.44 1.90 -6.41
CA PHE A 136 -0.60 2.16 -5.41
C PHE A 136 -1.92 1.48 -5.83
N TYR A 137 -2.37 1.79 -7.05
CA TYR A 137 -3.60 1.25 -7.62
C TYR A 137 -3.61 -0.28 -7.69
N TYR A 138 -2.57 -0.88 -8.26
CA TYR A 138 -2.47 -2.34 -8.37
C TYR A 138 -2.29 -3.03 -7.02
N GLY A 139 -1.61 -2.42 -6.05
CA GLY A 139 -1.44 -2.98 -4.71
C GLY A 139 -2.77 -3.13 -3.98
N LEU A 140 -3.58 -2.07 -3.96
CA LEU A 140 -4.90 -2.10 -3.34
C LEU A 140 -5.86 -3.03 -4.08
N LEU A 141 -5.88 -3.00 -5.41
CA LEU A 141 -6.70 -3.92 -6.19
C LEU A 141 -6.32 -5.38 -6.00
N ALA A 142 -5.03 -5.69 -5.87
CA ALA A 142 -4.61 -7.05 -5.58
C ALA A 142 -5.21 -7.53 -4.25
N ILE A 143 -5.20 -6.70 -3.20
CA ILE A 143 -5.82 -7.07 -1.92
C ILE A 143 -7.34 -7.21 -2.08
N ALA A 144 -8.02 -6.21 -2.65
CA ALA A 144 -9.48 -6.20 -2.82
C ALA A 144 -9.99 -7.41 -3.62
N SER A 145 -9.20 -7.85 -4.60
CA SER A 145 -9.55 -8.99 -5.45
C SER A 145 -9.59 -10.32 -4.70
N GLY A 146 -9.08 -10.37 -3.47
CA GLY A 146 -9.05 -11.57 -2.62
C GLY A 146 -8.28 -12.75 -3.24
N PRO A 147 -8.46 -13.95 -2.68
CA PRO A 147 -7.86 -15.20 -3.20
C PRO A 147 -8.34 -15.56 -4.61
N GLU A 148 -9.55 -15.18 -4.98
CA GLU A 148 -10.21 -15.54 -6.24
C GLU A 148 -9.77 -14.66 -7.42
N ASN A 149 -9.05 -13.57 -7.14
CA ASN A 149 -8.61 -12.59 -8.13
C ASN A 149 -9.77 -11.93 -8.90
N GLN A 150 -10.81 -11.50 -8.18
CA GLN A 150 -12.00 -10.87 -8.75
C GLN A 150 -12.26 -9.51 -8.10
N THR A 151 -12.32 -8.48 -8.93
CA THR A 151 -12.72 -7.11 -8.54
C THR A 151 -13.78 -6.60 -9.52
N ASN A 152 -14.39 -5.46 -9.22
CA ASN A 152 -15.37 -4.81 -10.09
C ASN A 152 -14.92 -3.38 -10.45
N ALA A 153 -15.66 -2.75 -11.36
CA ALA A 153 -15.36 -1.40 -11.84
C ALA A 153 -15.46 -0.35 -10.72
N GLU A 154 -16.44 -0.49 -9.83
CA GLU A 154 -16.65 0.44 -8.71
C GLU A 154 -15.46 0.44 -7.74
N THR A 155 -14.96 -0.73 -7.34
CA THR A 155 -13.75 -0.86 -6.52
C THR A 155 -12.54 -0.23 -7.22
N SER A 156 -12.42 -0.45 -8.53
CA SER A 156 -11.32 0.10 -9.33
C SER A 156 -11.36 1.63 -9.36
N ASP A 157 -12.52 2.21 -9.66
CA ASP A 157 -12.71 3.67 -9.67
C ASP A 157 -12.50 4.27 -8.28
N GLY A 158 -12.95 3.60 -7.22
CA GLY A 158 -12.77 4.05 -5.84
C GLY A 158 -11.32 4.02 -5.36
N VAL A 159 -10.53 3.00 -5.74
CA VAL A 159 -9.08 2.95 -5.45
C VAL A 159 -8.36 4.10 -6.16
N LEU A 160 -8.70 4.37 -7.43
CA LEU A 160 -8.11 5.49 -8.16
C LEU A 160 -8.53 6.85 -7.58
N ALA A 161 -9.78 6.98 -7.13
CA ALA A 161 -10.25 8.16 -6.43
C ALA A 161 -9.50 8.37 -5.09
N SER A 162 -9.20 7.30 -4.37
CA SER A 162 -8.38 7.34 -3.14
C SER A 162 -7.00 7.92 -3.42
N PHE A 163 -6.30 7.43 -4.46
CA PHE A 163 -5.00 8.00 -4.87
C PHE A 163 -5.11 9.51 -5.15
N ARG A 164 -6.08 9.91 -5.97
CA ARG A 164 -6.28 11.33 -6.34
C ARG A 164 -6.58 12.22 -5.13
N SER A 165 -7.29 11.70 -4.14
CA SER A 165 -7.56 12.43 -2.90
C SER A 165 -6.28 12.68 -2.11
N TRP A 166 -5.46 11.64 -1.94
CA TRP A 166 -4.15 11.78 -1.26
C TRP A 166 -3.20 12.69 -2.02
N ASP A 167 -3.06 12.50 -3.33
CA ASP A 167 -2.22 13.32 -4.21
C ASP A 167 -2.59 14.82 -4.11
N LYS A 168 -3.89 15.13 -4.22
CA LYS A 168 -4.39 16.50 -4.03
C LYS A 168 -4.03 17.05 -2.65
N ARG A 169 -4.28 16.28 -1.58
CA ARG A 169 -4.04 16.72 -0.21
C ARG A 169 -2.56 16.99 0.05
N ILE A 170 -1.67 16.12 -0.44
CA ILE A 170 -0.21 16.29 -0.37
C ILE A 170 0.20 17.54 -1.17
N GLY A 171 -0.36 17.74 -2.37
CA GLY A 171 -0.14 18.95 -3.17
C GLY A 171 -0.61 20.25 -2.49
N GLU A 172 -1.61 20.16 -1.61
CA GLU A 172 -2.08 21.26 -0.74
C GLU A 172 -1.21 21.47 0.52
N GLY A 173 -0.13 20.70 0.68
CA GLY A 173 0.86 20.85 1.75
C GLY A 173 0.65 19.92 2.95
N PHE A 174 -0.22 18.91 2.85
CA PHE A 174 -0.33 17.90 3.90
C PHE A 174 0.95 17.07 4.01
N VAL A 175 1.43 16.93 5.25
CA VAL A 175 2.59 16.11 5.60
C VAL A 175 2.12 14.99 6.53
N PRO A 176 2.44 13.71 6.24
CA PRO A 176 2.08 12.61 7.13
C PRO A 176 2.60 12.84 8.56
N PRO A 177 1.83 12.53 9.62
CA PRO A 177 2.21 12.84 10.99
C PRO A 177 3.57 12.26 11.43
N TRP A 178 3.92 11.07 10.93
CA TRP A 178 5.21 10.41 11.22
C TRP A 178 6.41 11.04 10.51
N ARG A 179 6.19 11.98 9.59
CA ARG A 179 7.24 12.78 8.94
C ARG A 179 7.51 14.11 9.67
N ILE A 180 6.64 14.50 10.60
CA ILE A 180 6.83 15.69 11.41
C ILE A 180 7.89 15.37 12.48
N VAL A 181 9.14 15.67 12.18
CA VAL A 181 10.21 15.64 13.18
C VAL A 181 9.93 16.79 14.15
N ALA A 182 9.69 16.48 15.43
CA ALA A 182 9.63 17.51 16.45
C ALA A 182 10.94 18.31 16.39
N GLN A 183 10.88 19.59 16.04
CA GLN A 183 11.97 20.50 16.35
C GLN A 183 12.04 20.52 17.88
N ASP A 184 13.08 19.92 18.45
CA ASP A 184 13.42 20.17 19.83
C ASP A 184 13.60 21.69 19.98
N ASP A 185 12.66 22.33 20.67
CA ASP A 185 12.81 23.68 21.24
C ASP A 185 13.88 23.61 22.34
N SER A 186 15.13 23.35 21.95
CA SER A 186 16.32 23.55 22.76
C SER A 186 16.99 24.86 22.36
N ALA A 187 16.23 25.94 22.53
CA ALA A 187 16.76 27.29 22.61
C ALA A 187 15.95 28.07 23.66
N SER A 188 16.35 27.91 24.92
CA SER A 188 16.07 28.84 26.01
C SER A 188 17.35 29.07 26.78
#